data_AF-A0A087A1E4-F1
#
_entry.id   AF-A0A087A1E4-F1
#
_cell.length_a   1.000
_cell.length_b   1.000
_cell.length_c   1.000
_cell.angle_alpha   90.00
_cell.angle_beta   90.00
_cell.angle_gamma   90.00
#
_symmetry.space_group_name_H-M   'P 1'
#
loop_
_entity.id
_entity.type
_entity.pdbx_description
1 polymer ?
#
loop_
_entity_poly.entity_id
_entity_poly.type
_entity_poly.pdbx_seq_one_letter_code
_entity_poly.pdbx_strand_id
1 'polypeptide(L)'
;MVPASATIVAPVSGKVTTVANARHAVGITTDSGVEVLVHVGVDTVQLGGEPFTVHVETGQDVKAGAPIIDVDWAAIKAAGKPTDVIVVFTNPSLINDLSITAHGAVAAGTPVGTLA
;
A
#
# COMPACT_ATOMS: atom_id res chain seq x y z
N MET A 1 -8.15 15.30 -1.18
CA MET A 1 -7.74 14.91 -2.56
C MET A 1 -7.86 13.41 -2.69
N VAL A 2 -8.04 12.86 -3.89
CA VAL A 2 -8.23 11.41 -4.10
C VAL A 2 -7.19 10.91 -5.09
N PRO A 3 -6.56 9.75 -4.85
CA PRO A 3 -5.64 9.16 -5.82
C PRO A 3 -6.30 9.04 -7.20
N ALA A 4 -5.57 9.42 -8.24
CA ALA A 4 -6.09 9.39 -9.61
C ALA A 4 -6.20 7.96 -10.16
N SER A 5 -5.35 7.05 -9.70
CA SER A 5 -5.40 5.63 -10.04
C SER A 5 -6.33 4.87 -9.08
N ALA A 6 -7.14 3.96 -9.62
CA ALA A 6 -7.89 2.99 -8.82
C ALA A 6 -7.02 1.81 -8.36
N THR A 7 -5.90 1.56 -9.03
CA THR A 7 -4.99 0.47 -8.73
C THR A 7 -3.84 0.96 -7.86
N ILE A 8 -3.65 0.29 -6.73
CA ILE A 8 -2.49 0.41 -5.84
C ILE A 8 -1.48 -0.67 -6.24
N VAL A 9 -0.22 -0.27 -6.35
CA VAL A 9 0.90 -1.15 -6.70
C VAL A 9 1.86 -1.31 -5.53
N ALA A 10 2.58 -2.44 -5.51
CA ALA A 10 3.61 -2.73 -4.52
C ALA A 10 4.71 -1.66 -4.54
N PRO A 11 4.99 -0.98 -3.41
CA PRO A 11 6.06 0.04 -3.36
C PRO A 11 7.46 -0.57 -3.36
N VAL A 12 7.59 -1.84 -2.98
CA VAL A 12 8.85 -2.58 -2.89
C VAL A 12 8.67 -4.00 -3.43
N SER A 13 9.79 -4.64 -3.79
CA SER A 13 9.80 -6.08 -4.05
C SER A 13 9.98 -6.85 -2.74
N GLY A 14 9.36 -8.02 -2.65
CA GLY A 14 9.47 -8.88 -1.47
C GLY A 14 8.36 -9.91 -1.40
N LYS A 15 8.18 -10.48 -0.22
CA LYS A 15 7.13 -11.45 0.08
C LYS A 15 5.94 -10.77 0.74
N VAL A 16 4.74 -11.04 0.26
CA VAL A 16 3.50 -10.62 0.91
C VAL A 16 3.37 -11.38 2.23
N THR A 17 3.46 -10.68 3.34
CA THR A 17 3.41 -11.28 4.68
C THR A 17 2.06 -11.13 5.35
N THR A 18 1.23 -10.19 4.89
CA THR A 18 -0.11 -10.00 5.43
C THR A 18 -1.05 -9.46 4.36
N VAL A 19 -2.26 -9.99 4.31
CA VAL A 19 -3.41 -9.37 3.66
C VAL A 19 -4.46 -9.16 4.75
N ALA A 20 -4.87 -7.92 4.98
CA ALA A 20 -5.86 -7.63 6.02
C ALA A 20 -7.19 -8.32 5.71
N ASN A 21 -7.89 -8.80 6.74
CA ASN A 21 -9.20 -9.47 6.58
C ASN A 21 -10.21 -8.60 5.83
N ALA A 22 -10.25 -7.29 6.13
CA ALA A 22 -11.08 -6.31 5.43
C ALA A 22 -10.43 -5.75 4.16
N ARG A 23 -9.37 -6.39 3.64
CA ARG A 23 -8.76 -6.16 2.31
C ARG A 23 -8.18 -4.76 2.03
N HIS A 24 -8.23 -3.86 3.01
CA HIS A 24 -7.78 -2.47 2.89
C HIS A 24 -6.27 -2.30 3.09
N ALA A 25 -5.53 -3.35 3.47
CA ALA A 25 -4.10 -3.25 3.71
C ALA A 25 -3.35 -4.53 3.32
N VAL A 26 -2.12 -4.35 2.84
CA VAL A 26 -1.19 -5.42 2.45
C VAL A 26 0.18 -5.13 3.06
N GLY A 27 0.72 -6.11 3.77
CA GLY A 27 2.09 -6.12 4.31
C GLY A 27 3.03 -6.86 3.37
N ILE A 28 4.20 -6.26 3.11
CA ILE A 28 5.27 -6.82 2.27
C ILE A 28 6.56 -6.77 3.07
N THR A 29 7.27 -7.89 3.16
CA THR A 29 8.60 -7.96 3.75
C THR A 29 9.63 -8.14 2.64
N THR A 30 10.57 -7.21 2.55
CA THR A 30 11.67 -7.25 1.58
C THR A 30 12.65 -8.38 1.91
N ASP A 31 13.52 -8.74 0.94
CA ASP A 31 14.58 -9.74 1.16
C ASP A 31 15.57 -9.32 2.27
N SER A 32 15.67 -8.02 2.56
CA SER A 32 16.48 -7.46 3.64
C SER A 32 15.80 -7.49 5.02
N GLY A 33 14.54 -7.95 5.10
CA GLY A 33 13.77 -8.02 6.34
C GLY A 33 12.99 -6.75 6.69
N VAL A 34 13.16 -5.65 5.93
CA VAL A 34 12.33 -4.44 6.11
C VAL A 34 10.87 -4.77 5.80
N GLU A 35 9.98 -4.42 6.72
CA GLU A 35 8.54 -4.61 6.63
C GLU A 35 7.86 -3.32 6.19
N VAL A 36 7.02 -3.44 5.16
CA VAL A 36 6.27 -2.33 4.56
C VAL A 36 4.78 -2.66 4.61
N LEU A 37 3.99 -1.79 5.21
CA LEU A 37 2.54 -1.86 5.21
C LEU A 37 1.97 -0.80 4.27
N VAL A 38 1.18 -1.23 3.29
CA VAL A 38 0.37 -0.36 2.45
C VAL A 38 -1.06 -0.38 2.99
N HIS A 39 -1.56 0.75 3.47
CA HIS A 39 -2.90 0.92 4.03
C HIS A 39 -3.71 1.90 3.18
N VAL A 40 -4.88 1.47 2.72
CA VAL A 40 -5.73 2.22 1.79
C VAL A 40 -6.89 2.89 2.54
N GLY A 41 -6.87 4.21 2.57
CA GLY A 41 -7.80 5.06 3.32
C GLY A 41 -7.53 5.06 4.82
N VAL A 42 -8.43 5.68 5.58
CA VAL A 42 -8.41 5.69 7.05
C VAL A 42 -9.77 5.18 7.57
N ASP A 43 -9.74 4.32 8.59
CA ASP A 43 -10.92 3.62 9.15
C ASP A 43 -11.73 2.82 8.10
N THR A 44 -11.11 2.45 6.98
CA THR A 44 -11.73 1.70 5.88
C THR A 44 -11.95 0.22 6.20
N VAL A 45 -11.33 -0.29 7.27
CA VAL A 45 -11.65 -1.60 7.85
C VAL A 45 -13.14 -1.77 8.13
N GLN A 46 -13.84 -0.68 8.47
CA GLN A 46 -15.28 -0.67 8.77
C GLN A 46 -16.16 -0.93 7.53
N LEU A 47 -15.58 -0.86 6.33
CA LEU A 47 -16.28 -1.09 5.06
C LEU A 47 -16.32 -2.58 4.67
N GLY A 48 -15.81 -3.47 5.51
CA GLY A 48 -15.98 -4.92 5.35
C GLY A 48 -15.28 -5.54 4.14
N GLY A 49 -14.40 -4.80 3.45
CA GLY A 49 -13.72 -5.28 2.25
C GLY A 49 -14.45 -5.01 0.94
N GLU A 50 -15.69 -4.52 0.95
CA GLU A 50 -16.49 -4.26 -0.26
C GLU A 50 -15.80 -3.34 -1.29
N PRO A 51 -15.13 -2.24 -0.88
CA PRO A 51 -14.48 -1.34 -1.85
C PRO A 51 -13.16 -1.87 -2.41
N PHE A 52 -12.68 -3.04 -1.97
CA PHE A 52 -11.32 -3.50 -2.19
C PHE A 52 -11.28 -4.86 -2.89
N THR A 53 -10.60 -4.91 -4.03
CA THR A 53 -10.26 -6.16 -4.72
C THR A 53 -8.77 -6.40 -4.59
N VAL A 54 -8.37 -7.42 -3.82
CA VAL A 54 -6.96 -7.76 -3.59
C VAL A 54 -6.48 -8.73 -4.67
N HIS A 55 -5.30 -8.45 -5.22
CA HIS A 55 -4.69 -9.23 -6.33
C HIS A 55 -3.55 -10.14 -5.88
N VAL A 56 -3.28 -10.17 -4.58
CA VAL A 56 -2.16 -10.91 -3.98
C VAL A 56 -2.59 -11.69 -2.75
N GLU A 57 -1.82 -12.71 -2.42
CA GLU A 57 -2.08 -13.60 -1.30
C GLU A 57 -0.85 -13.72 -0.38
N THR A 58 -1.08 -13.98 0.91
CA THR A 58 -0.01 -14.18 1.87
C THR A 58 0.91 -15.32 1.43
N GLY A 59 2.22 -15.07 1.47
CA GLY A 59 3.27 -15.98 1.03
C GLY A 59 3.76 -15.72 -0.41
N GLN A 60 2.98 -15.01 -1.23
CA GLN A 60 3.31 -14.68 -2.62
C GLN A 60 4.51 -13.73 -2.71
N ASP A 61 5.39 -13.96 -3.68
CA ASP A 61 6.45 -13.02 -4.04
C ASP A 61 5.94 -11.99 -5.05
N VAL A 62 6.25 -10.71 -4.78
CA VAL A 62 5.85 -9.57 -5.61
C VAL A 62 7.06 -8.73 -5.98
N LYS A 63 6.96 -8.07 -7.14
CA LYS A 63 7.93 -7.05 -7.58
C LYS A 63 7.36 -5.66 -7.38
N ALA A 64 8.23 -4.68 -7.12
CA ALA A 64 7.84 -3.28 -7.08
C ALA A 64 7.09 -2.91 -8.37
N GLY A 65 5.97 -2.20 -8.23
CA GLY A 65 5.06 -1.87 -9.33
C GLY A 65 4.03 -2.95 -9.66
N ALA A 66 4.08 -4.15 -9.07
CA ALA A 66 3.05 -5.16 -9.25
C ALA A 66 1.71 -4.69 -8.63
N PRO A 67 0.56 -4.88 -9.30
CA PRO A 67 -0.75 -4.58 -8.72
C PRO A 67 -1.00 -5.39 -7.45
N ILE A 68 -1.51 -4.73 -6.40
CA ILE A 68 -1.83 -5.38 -5.11
C ILE A 68 -3.29 -5.22 -4.71
N ILE A 69 -3.90 -4.06 -4.96
CA ILE A 69 -5.28 -3.75 -4.59
C ILE A 69 -5.90 -2.84 -5.65
N ASP A 70 -7.09 -3.16 -6.14
CA ASP A 70 -7.99 -2.20 -6.80
C ASP A 70 -9.00 -1.64 -5.80
N VAL A 71 -9.28 -0.34 -5.95
CA VAL A 71 -10.04 0.45 -4.98
C VAL A 71 -11.22 1.16 -5.65
N ASP A 72 -12.41 0.98 -5.10
CA ASP A 72 -13.56 1.83 -5.39
C ASP A 72 -13.52 3.11 -4.54
N TRP A 73 -12.90 4.15 -5.09
CA TRP A 73 -12.83 5.46 -4.44
C TRP A 73 -14.20 6.11 -4.24
N ALA A 74 -15.19 5.81 -5.09
CA ALA A 74 -16.53 6.38 -4.95
C ALA A 74 -17.23 5.79 -3.73
N ALA A 75 -17.11 4.48 -3.50
CA ALA A 75 -17.64 3.82 -2.31
C ALA A 75 -17.00 4.36 -1.02
N ILE A 76 -15.67 4.54 -0.98
CA ILE A 76 -14.97 5.10 0.19
C ILE A 76 -15.45 6.53 0.50
N LYS A 77 -15.60 7.37 -0.54
CA LYS A 77 -16.15 8.73 -0.39
C LYS A 77 -17.59 8.73 0.09
N ALA A 78 -18.44 7.87 -0.48
CA ALA A 78 -19.84 7.77 -0.11
C ALA A 78 -20.01 7.38 1.36
N ALA A 79 -19.09 6.58 1.89
CA ALA A 79 -19.01 6.22 3.31
C ALA A 79 -18.38 7.31 4.22
N GLY A 80 -18.00 8.47 3.67
CA GLY A 80 -17.41 9.58 4.43
C GLY A 80 -16.01 9.29 4.97
N LYS A 81 -15.26 8.36 4.37
CA LYS A 81 -13.93 7.95 4.83
C LYS A 81 -12.81 8.68 4.06
N PRO A 82 -11.66 8.97 4.71
CA PRO A 82 -10.48 9.51 4.02
C PRO A 82 -9.93 8.53 2.99
N THR A 83 -9.43 9.06 1.87
CA THR A 83 -8.91 8.29 0.72
C THR A 83 -7.39 8.26 0.65
N ASP A 84 -6.71 8.71 1.70
CA ASP A 84 -5.25 8.73 1.79
C ASP A 84 -4.69 7.31 1.73
N VAL A 85 -3.62 7.11 0.95
CA VAL A 85 -2.90 5.83 0.91
C VAL A 85 -1.62 6.00 1.71
N ILE A 86 -1.48 5.20 2.76
CA ILE A 86 -0.38 5.30 3.71
C ILE A 86 0.58 4.16 3.44
N VAL A 87 1.85 4.48 3.23
CA VAL A 87 2.94 3.50 3.17
C VAL A 87 3.77 3.67 4.43
N VAL A 88 3.82 2.62 5.25
CA VAL A 88 4.46 2.65 6.58
C VAL A 88 5.53 1.58 6.66
N PHE A 89 6.65 1.90 7.28
CA PHE A 89 7.66 0.91 7.66
C PHE A 89 7.46 0.52 9.13
N THR A 90 7.20 -0.75 9.41
CA THR A 90 6.79 -1.22 10.75
C THR A 90 7.94 -1.61 11.65
N ASN A 91 9.14 -1.80 11.10
CA ASN A 91 10.36 -2.14 11.82
C ASN A 91 11.51 -1.16 11.50
N PRO A 92 11.38 0.13 11.87
CA PRO A 92 12.32 1.18 11.48
C PRO A 92 13.75 0.98 11.99
N SER A 93 13.99 0.08 12.96
CA SER A 93 15.33 -0.29 13.43
C SER A 93 16.21 -0.93 12.34
N LEU A 94 15.62 -1.43 11.24
CA LEU A 94 16.35 -1.96 10.09
C LEU A 94 16.61 -0.92 9.00
N ILE A 95 16.21 0.33 9.21
CA ILE A 95 16.31 1.41 8.23
C ILE A 95 17.32 2.41 8.76
N ASN A 96 18.45 2.58 8.07
CA ASN A 96 19.47 3.55 8.46
C ASN A 96 19.09 4.94 7.97
N ASP A 97 18.60 5.03 6.73
CA ASP A 97 18.17 6.27 6.11
C ASP A 97 16.90 6.07 5.26
N LEU A 98 16.00 7.05 5.31
CA LEU A 98 14.80 7.12 4.48
C LEU A 98 14.77 8.49 3.80
N SER A 99 15.04 8.51 2.50
CA SER A 99 15.02 9.72 1.69
C SER A 99 13.82 9.72 0.75
N ILE A 100 12.86 10.62 0.99
CA ILE A 100 11.71 10.85 0.11
C ILE A 100 12.07 11.97 -0.86
N THR A 101 12.13 11.64 -2.15
CA THR A 101 12.64 12.54 -3.20
C THR A 101 11.55 13.04 -4.14
N ALA A 102 10.39 12.38 -4.17
CA ALA A 102 9.26 12.81 -4.97
C ALA A 102 8.25 13.62 -4.13
N HIS A 103 7.79 14.74 -4.69
CA HIS A 103 6.76 15.58 -4.10
C HIS A 103 5.70 15.95 -5.14
N GLY A 104 4.45 16.13 -4.68
CA GLY A 104 3.33 16.45 -5.55
C GLY A 104 2.73 15.21 -6.23
N ALA A 105 2.21 15.38 -7.44
CA ALA A 105 1.56 14.29 -8.17
C ALA A 105 2.60 13.34 -8.75
N VAL A 106 2.44 12.04 -8.48
CA VAL A 106 3.28 10.97 -9.00
C VAL A 106 2.41 9.90 -9.68
N ALA A 107 2.93 9.32 -10.77
CA ALA A 107 2.27 8.19 -11.44
C ALA A 107 2.55 6.89 -10.68
N ALA A 108 1.59 5.95 -10.69
CA ALA A 108 1.77 4.64 -10.06
C ALA A 108 3.04 3.93 -10.59
N GLY A 109 3.79 3.32 -9.68
CA GLY A 109 5.07 2.66 -10.01
C GLY A 109 6.27 3.60 -10.17
N THR A 110 6.07 4.92 -10.11
CA THR A 110 7.19 5.87 -10.08
C THR A 110 7.89 5.79 -8.72
N PRO A 111 9.23 5.70 -8.67
CA PRO A 111 9.96 5.77 -7.41
C PRO A 111 9.67 7.08 -6.67
N VAL A 112 9.33 6.97 -5.38
CA VAL A 112 9.03 8.14 -4.52
C VAL A 112 10.13 8.44 -3.49
N GLY A 113 11.08 7.52 -3.34
CA GLY A 113 12.17 7.63 -2.39
C GLY A 113 13.06 6.39 -2.39
N THR A 114 14.03 6.37 -1.48
CA THR A 114 15.00 5.29 -1.30
C THR A 114 15.18 4.97 0.18
N LEU A 115 15.51 3.70 0.47
CA LEU A 115 15.98 3.25 1.77
C LEU A 115 17.46 2.85 1.68
N ALA A 116 18.22 3.12 2.74
CA ALA A 116 19.59 2.64 2.94
C ALA A 116 19.78 2.11 4.36
#